data_AF-A0A7Y0BR84-F1
#
_entry.id   AF-A0A7Y0BR84-F1
#
_cell.length_a   1.000
_cell.length_b   1.000
_cell.length_c   1.000
_cell.angle_alpha   90.00
_cell.angle_beta   90.00
_cell.angle_gamma   90.00
#
_symmetry.space_group_name_H-M   'P 1'
#
loop_
_entity.id
_entity.type
_entity.pdbx_description
1 polymer ?
#
loop_
_entity_poly.entity_id
_entity_poly.type
_entity_poly.pdbx_seq_one_letter_code
_entity_poly.pdbx_strand_id
1 'polypeptide(L)'
;MNAVEDAAAATGRVAGTTAAATTSTALVQPGGLVDEIAAARSYRQKAKAANTLRAYASDWNQFEAWCNERSLEPLPARPEAVATWLAALAMAGKADSTITRHAAAIAWYHRRAGEVAPQHRDPRGVIADTLAGIRREQRSRPSARKAAITAAQLKAMIAEAEGEGTRAIRDRAILALGLAAALRRSELVALQVADVAEVNEGLKLTIRHSKTDQEGAGQVIAVPTGKELRPVKRLEDWLAVRGRAAGPLFLQIDPQGQLTRNAMSDRSVARLIQRYGAKIGLDPETVGGHSLRAGFLTEAARSKASLAKMQEVSRQKKLEVLLGYVRSVALFEDHAGEGFL
;
A
#
# COMPACT_ATOMS: atom_id res chain seq x y z
N MET A 1 18.83 90.77 -2.08
CA MET A 1 19.87 90.64 -3.12
C MET A 1 19.99 89.17 -3.44
N ASN A 2 19.04 88.70 -4.25
CA ASN A 2 19.18 88.36 -5.69
C ASN A 2 19.70 86.92 -5.81
N ALA A 3 18.85 85.92 -6.10
CA ALA A 3 18.18 85.64 -7.39
C ALA A 3 19.23 85.42 -8.49
N VAL A 4 19.23 84.30 -9.24
CA VAL A 4 18.28 83.93 -10.32
C VAL A 4 18.58 82.44 -10.69
N GLU A 5 17.63 81.50 -10.59
CA GLU A 5 16.82 80.83 -11.68
C GLU A 5 17.66 79.99 -12.69
N ASP A 6 17.23 78.84 -13.25
CA ASP A 6 15.87 78.43 -13.58
C ASP A 6 15.74 76.92 -13.94
N ALA A 7 14.50 76.42 -13.75
CA ALA A 7 13.67 75.46 -14.54
C ALA A 7 14.19 74.12 -15.12
N ALA A 8 13.42 73.02 -15.24
CA ALA A 8 12.04 72.68 -14.85
C ALA A 8 11.71 71.19 -15.17
N ALA A 9 10.72 70.64 -14.45
CA ALA A 9 9.65 69.66 -14.82
C ALA A 9 10.04 68.25 -15.36
N ALA A 10 9.37 67.14 -15.02
CA ALA A 10 7.94 66.96 -14.77
C ALA A 10 7.57 65.75 -13.86
N THR A 11 6.54 66.03 -13.05
CA THR A 11 5.49 65.22 -12.41
C THR A 11 5.22 63.76 -12.83
N GLY A 12 4.87 62.94 -11.82
CA GLY A 12 4.01 61.76 -12.01
C GLY A 12 3.86 60.85 -10.78
N ARG A 13 3.02 61.21 -9.80
CA ARG A 13 2.41 60.24 -8.86
C ARG A 13 1.12 59.71 -9.49
N VAL A 14 0.93 58.38 -9.51
CA VAL A 14 -0.40 57.76 -9.46
C VAL A 14 -0.31 56.47 -8.63
N ALA A 15 -1.23 56.37 -7.66
CA ALA A 15 -1.47 55.20 -6.83
C ALA A 15 -2.47 54.24 -7.51
N GLY A 16 -2.46 52.98 -7.08
CA GLY A 16 -3.47 51.97 -7.41
C GLY A 16 -3.03 51.02 -8.54
N THR A 17 -3.44 49.76 -8.64
CA THR A 17 -4.43 48.95 -7.93
C THR A 17 -4.20 47.50 -8.43
N THR A 18 -4.45 46.51 -7.57
CA THR A 18 -4.81 45.10 -7.87
C THR A 18 -3.88 44.18 -8.67
N ALA A 19 -3.54 43.09 -7.96
CA ALA A 19 -3.33 41.74 -8.44
C ALA A 19 -4.10 41.41 -9.75
N ALA A 20 -3.35 41.12 -10.81
CA ALA A 20 -3.86 40.37 -11.94
C ALA A 20 -3.64 38.88 -11.64
N ALA A 21 -4.71 38.21 -11.21
CA ALA A 21 -4.83 36.77 -11.24
C ALA A 21 -4.58 36.30 -12.67
N THR A 22 -3.54 35.49 -12.89
CA THR A 22 -3.35 34.80 -14.17
C THR A 22 -4.41 33.72 -14.26
N THR A 23 -5.52 34.09 -14.90
CA THR A 23 -6.64 33.25 -15.28
C THR A 23 -6.13 31.92 -15.82
N SER A 24 -6.49 30.82 -15.14
CA SER A 24 -6.42 29.49 -15.73
C SER A 24 -7.32 29.52 -16.96
N THR A 25 -6.71 29.61 -18.14
CA THR A 25 -7.41 29.49 -19.41
C THR A 25 -7.94 28.07 -19.51
N ALA A 26 -9.13 27.85 -18.94
CA ALA A 26 -9.94 26.69 -19.28
C ALA A 26 -10.04 26.67 -20.80
N LEU A 27 -9.73 25.53 -21.41
CA LEU A 27 -9.98 25.27 -22.83
C LEU A 27 -11.49 25.42 -23.07
N VAL A 28 -11.92 26.64 -23.37
CA VAL A 28 -13.30 26.96 -23.75
C VAL A 28 -13.23 27.39 -25.20
N GLN A 29 -13.67 26.51 -26.10
CA GLN A 29 -14.21 26.80 -27.44
C GLN A 29 -14.96 25.55 -27.97
N PRO A 30 -15.89 25.70 -28.94
CA PRO A 30 -17.19 25.02 -28.95
C PRO A 30 -17.17 23.64 -29.61
N GLY A 31 -17.96 22.72 -29.03
CA GLY A 31 -18.52 21.53 -29.70
C GLY A 31 -17.61 20.34 -29.97
N GLY A 32 -16.29 20.51 -30.10
CA GLY A 32 -15.44 19.46 -30.66
C GLY A 32 -14.64 18.58 -29.68
N LEU A 33 -14.45 19.01 -28.43
CA LEU A 33 -13.51 18.36 -27.50
C LEU A 33 -14.14 17.83 -26.21
N VAL A 34 -15.47 17.73 -26.15
CA VAL A 34 -16.17 17.32 -24.93
C VAL A 34 -15.75 15.91 -24.50
N ASP A 35 -15.67 14.99 -25.47
CA ASP A 35 -15.31 13.60 -25.22
C ASP A 35 -13.82 13.45 -24.88
N GLU A 36 -12.93 14.20 -25.53
CA GLU A 36 -11.50 14.22 -25.25
C GLU A 36 -11.21 14.84 -23.87
N ILE A 37 -11.92 15.90 -23.48
CA ILE A 37 -11.81 16.51 -22.14
C ILE A 37 -12.33 15.52 -21.08
N ALA A 38 -13.44 14.84 -21.35
CA ALA A 38 -13.98 13.80 -20.47
C ALA A 38 -13.00 12.62 -20.34
N ALA A 39 -12.41 12.16 -21.44
CA ALA A 39 -11.41 11.11 -21.48
C ALA A 39 -10.14 11.52 -20.73
N ALA A 40 -9.61 12.73 -20.97
CA ALA A 40 -8.45 13.27 -20.26
C ALA A 40 -8.68 13.35 -18.75
N ARG A 41 -9.88 13.78 -18.32
CA ARG A 41 -10.27 13.75 -16.89
C ARG A 41 -10.32 12.31 -16.35
N SER A 42 -10.90 11.38 -17.09
CA SER A 42 -10.96 9.95 -16.73
C SER A 42 -9.57 9.32 -16.59
N TYR A 43 -8.67 9.56 -17.55
CA TYR A 43 -7.29 9.09 -17.49
C TYR A 43 -6.52 9.69 -16.32
N ARG A 44 -6.68 10.99 -16.05
CA ARG A 44 -6.09 11.64 -14.86
C ARG A 44 -6.59 11.05 -13.55
N GLN A 45 -7.87 10.65 -13.47
CA GLN A 45 -8.40 9.96 -12.29
C GLN A 45 -7.82 8.55 -12.13
N LYS A 46 -7.56 7.85 -13.24
CA LYS A 46 -6.94 6.51 -13.25
C LYS A 46 -5.42 6.53 -13.02
N ALA A 47 -4.75 7.67 -13.18
CA ALA A 47 -3.30 7.82 -13.03
C ALA A 47 -2.77 7.50 -11.61
N LYS A 48 -3.63 7.49 -10.58
CA LYS A 48 -3.27 7.04 -9.23
C LYS A 48 -4.19 5.90 -8.81
N ALA A 49 -3.60 4.87 -8.22
CA ALA A 49 -4.35 3.75 -7.66
C ALA A 49 -5.39 4.26 -6.64
N ALA A 50 -6.61 3.71 -6.69
CA ALA A 50 -7.72 4.10 -5.81
C ALA A 50 -7.36 4.01 -4.31
N ASN A 51 -6.49 3.07 -3.94
CA ASN A 51 -6.00 2.94 -2.57
C ASN A 51 -5.12 4.13 -2.14
N THR A 52 -4.30 4.67 -3.05
CA THR A 52 -3.48 5.85 -2.81
C THR A 52 -4.36 7.08 -2.61
N LEU A 53 -5.42 7.23 -3.41
CA LEU A 53 -6.36 8.35 -3.26
C LEU A 53 -7.10 8.29 -1.92
N ARG A 54 -7.60 7.12 -1.52
CA ARG A 54 -8.24 6.93 -0.20
C ARG A 54 -7.28 7.22 0.95
N ALA A 55 -6.03 6.77 0.83
CA ALA A 55 -4.98 7.04 1.81
C ALA A 55 -4.69 8.54 1.90
N TYR A 56 -4.52 9.23 0.77
CA TYR A 56 -4.30 10.68 0.73
C TYR A 56 -5.47 11.47 1.31
N ALA A 57 -6.71 11.08 1.03
CA ALA A 57 -7.87 11.73 1.61
C ALA A 57 -7.90 11.60 3.14
N SER A 58 -7.63 10.40 3.66
CA SER A 58 -7.53 10.19 5.11
C SER A 58 -6.37 10.99 5.73
N ASP A 59 -5.23 11.06 5.06
CA ASP A 59 -4.05 11.79 5.53
C ASP A 59 -4.27 13.31 5.51
N TRP A 60 -4.98 13.80 4.49
CA TRP A 60 -5.38 15.20 4.35
C TRP A 60 -6.35 15.61 5.44
N ASN A 61 -7.42 14.86 5.66
CA ASN A 61 -8.41 15.18 6.69
C ASN A 61 -7.77 15.25 8.09
N GLN A 62 -6.77 14.39 8.36
CA GLN A 62 -6.02 14.46 9.63
C GLN A 62 -5.17 15.74 9.73
N PHE A 63 -4.48 16.13 8.65
CA PHE A 63 -3.70 17.37 8.63
C PHE A 63 -4.59 18.61 8.73
N GLU A 64 -5.68 18.65 7.97
CA GLU A 64 -6.67 19.73 7.98
C GLU A 64 -7.29 19.91 9.37
N ALA A 65 -7.72 18.81 10.01
CA ALA A 65 -8.21 18.85 11.38
C ALA A 65 -7.15 19.40 12.36
N TRP A 66 -5.91 18.91 12.26
CA TRP A 66 -4.80 19.37 13.10
C TRP A 66 -4.49 20.86 12.93
N CYS A 67 -4.56 21.36 11.69
CA CYS A 67 -4.43 22.78 11.36
C CYS A 67 -5.57 23.62 11.96
N ASN A 68 -6.81 23.18 11.76
CA ASN A 68 -8.01 23.89 12.24
C ASN A 68 -8.01 24.02 13.77
N GLU A 69 -7.67 22.96 14.49
CA GLU A 69 -7.51 22.99 15.97
C GLU A 69 -6.50 24.04 16.45
N ARG A 70 -5.53 24.41 15.61
CA ARG A 70 -4.43 25.33 15.93
C ARG A 70 -4.56 26.68 15.23
N SER A 71 -5.71 26.95 14.60
CA SER A 71 -5.94 28.16 13.80
C SER A 71 -4.86 28.39 12.73
N LEU A 72 -4.35 27.30 12.15
CA LEU A 72 -3.41 27.33 11.03
C LEU A 72 -4.16 27.12 9.72
N GLU A 73 -3.72 27.78 8.66
CA GLU A 73 -4.27 27.59 7.32
C GLU A 73 -3.74 26.29 6.68
N PRO A 74 -4.59 25.30 6.35
CA PRO A 74 -4.16 24.03 5.77
C PRO A 74 -3.86 24.13 4.27
N LEU A 75 -4.40 25.14 3.57
CA LEU A 75 -4.24 25.34 2.14
C LEU A 75 -4.38 26.84 1.80
N PRO A 76 -3.33 27.51 1.33
CA PRO A 76 -1.96 27.01 1.17
C PRO A 76 -1.20 26.91 2.50
N ALA A 77 -0.78 25.70 2.87
CA ALA A 77 0.01 25.47 4.08
C ALA A 77 1.41 26.08 3.99
N ARG A 78 1.84 26.70 5.10
CA ARG A 78 3.21 27.14 5.29
C ARG A 78 4.16 25.95 5.47
N PRO A 79 5.40 25.99 4.95
CA PRO A 79 6.37 24.91 5.15
C PRO A 79 6.61 24.55 6.61
N GLU A 80 6.63 25.55 7.51
CA GLU A 80 6.80 25.32 8.94
C GLU A 80 5.63 24.52 9.53
N ALA A 81 4.39 24.81 9.14
CA ALA A 81 3.23 24.06 9.61
C ALA A 81 3.27 22.58 9.15
N VAL A 82 3.70 22.34 7.92
CA VAL A 82 3.90 20.97 7.41
C VAL A 82 5.01 20.27 8.18
N ALA A 83 6.16 20.91 8.39
CA ALA A 83 7.25 20.35 9.18
C ALA A 83 6.82 19.99 10.60
N THR A 84 6.11 20.88 11.30
CA THR A 84 5.57 20.64 12.65
C THR A 84 4.57 19.48 12.66
N TRP A 85 3.69 19.37 11.67
CA TRP A 85 2.77 18.24 11.56
C TRP A 85 3.51 16.90 11.39
N LEU A 86 4.54 16.85 10.54
CA LEU A 86 5.33 15.65 10.33
C LEU A 86 6.10 15.24 11.60
N ALA A 87 6.59 16.22 12.37
CA ALA A 87 7.17 15.98 13.68
C ALA A 87 6.14 15.45 14.69
N ALA A 88 4.91 16.01 14.71
CA ALA A 88 3.84 15.53 15.57
C ALA A 88 3.47 14.07 15.26
N LEU A 89 3.44 13.68 13.98
CA LEU A 89 3.25 12.28 13.58
C LEU A 89 4.40 11.38 14.07
N ALA A 90 5.64 11.86 14.01
CA ALA A 90 6.79 11.12 14.54
C ALA A 90 6.72 10.93 16.05
N MET A 91 6.38 11.98 16.81
CA MET A 91 6.16 11.94 18.26
C MET A 91 5.04 10.98 18.63
N ALA A 92 3.98 10.90 17.81
CA ALA A 92 2.90 9.92 17.94
C ALA A 92 3.30 8.49 17.51
N GLY A 93 4.59 8.23 17.29
CA GLY A 93 5.12 6.91 16.96
C GLY A 93 4.79 6.42 15.55
N LYS A 94 4.37 7.30 14.63
CA LYS A 94 4.08 6.87 13.26
C LYS A 94 5.38 6.51 12.51
N ALA A 95 5.32 5.43 11.73
CA ALA A 95 6.45 5.00 10.92
C ALA A 95 6.79 6.03 9.82
N ASP A 96 8.09 6.15 9.49
CA ASP A 96 8.61 7.01 8.41
C ASP A 96 7.81 6.93 7.09
N SER A 97 7.42 5.71 6.68
CA SER A 97 6.61 5.51 5.47
C SER A 97 5.22 6.15 5.55
N THR A 98 4.63 6.24 6.74
CA THR A 98 3.36 6.94 6.97
C THR A 98 3.58 8.45 6.94
N ILE A 99 4.61 8.94 7.64
CA ILE A 99 4.96 10.36 7.68
C ILE A 99 5.25 10.90 6.27
N THR A 100 6.08 10.19 5.50
CA THR A 100 6.39 10.52 4.10
C THR A 100 5.13 10.52 3.23
N ARG A 101 4.17 9.63 3.50
CA ARG A 101 2.89 9.58 2.77
C ARG A 101 1.99 10.78 3.09
N HIS A 102 1.95 11.24 4.35
CA HIS A 102 1.26 12.49 4.70
C HIS A 102 1.87 13.69 3.95
N ALA A 103 3.19 13.83 3.91
CA ALA A 103 3.85 14.89 3.14
C ALA A 103 3.45 14.85 1.65
N ALA A 104 3.40 13.65 1.06
CA ALA A 104 2.96 13.47 -0.32
C ALA A 104 1.46 13.79 -0.54
N ALA A 105 0.60 13.46 0.43
CA ALA A 105 -0.82 13.78 0.40
C ALA A 105 -1.03 15.30 0.44
N ILE A 106 -0.37 16.01 1.35
CA ILE A 106 -0.40 17.48 1.45
C ILE A 106 0.01 18.11 0.13
N ALA A 107 1.15 17.68 -0.43
CA ALA A 107 1.63 18.14 -1.72
C ALA A 107 0.63 17.86 -2.87
N TRP A 108 -0.07 16.73 -2.81
CA TRP A 108 -1.07 16.36 -3.82
C TRP A 108 -2.31 17.25 -3.75
N TYR A 109 -2.82 17.55 -2.56
CA TYR A 109 -3.96 18.45 -2.37
C TYR A 109 -3.64 19.88 -2.81
N HIS A 110 -2.44 20.39 -2.51
CA HIS A 110 -1.99 21.71 -2.99
C HIS A 110 -1.99 21.80 -4.51
N ARG A 111 -1.33 20.86 -5.19
CA ARG A 111 -1.32 20.82 -6.66
C ARG A 111 -2.72 20.72 -7.27
N ARG A 112 -3.64 20.01 -6.60
CA ARG A 112 -5.02 19.86 -7.07
C ARG A 112 -5.84 21.13 -6.88
N ALA A 113 -5.50 21.96 -5.91
CA ALA A 113 -6.09 23.28 -5.69
C ALA A 113 -5.47 24.39 -6.57
N GLY A 114 -4.47 24.06 -7.40
CA GLY A 114 -3.73 25.05 -8.19
C GLY A 114 -2.60 25.74 -7.43
N GLU A 115 -2.35 25.32 -6.19
CA GLU A 115 -1.31 25.87 -5.33
C GLU A 115 0.04 25.18 -5.56
N VAL A 116 1.12 25.93 -5.37
CA VAL A 116 2.48 25.35 -5.34
C VAL A 116 2.62 24.56 -4.05
N ALA A 117 3.02 23.29 -4.18
CA ALA A 117 3.14 22.41 -3.04
C ALA A 117 4.20 22.90 -2.02
N PRO A 118 3.99 22.74 -0.70
CA PRO A 118 4.81 23.39 0.33
C PRO A 118 6.30 23.08 0.23
N GLN A 119 6.68 21.87 -0.19
CA GLN A 119 8.09 21.49 -0.37
C GLN A 119 8.81 22.27 -1.48
N HIS A 120 8.09 22.91 -2.40
CA HIS A 120 8.67 23.77 -3.43
C HIS A 120 8.64 25.26 -3.05
N ARG A 121 7.94 25.61 -1.96
CA ARG A 121 7.90 26.96 -1.36
C ARG A 121 8.74 27.04 -0.07
N ASP A 122 9.72 26.14 0.06
CA ASP A 122 10.54 25.96 1.25
C ASP A 122 12.03 26.25 0.95
N PRO A 123 12.44 27.53 0.83
CA PRO A 123 13.82 27.89 0.49
C PRO A 123 14.83 27.53 1.60
N ARG A 124 14.35 27.36 2.83
CA ARG A 124 15.17 26.99 4.00
C ARG A 124 15.27 25.48 4.18
N GLY A 125 14.51 24.69 3.43
CA GLY A 125 14.53 23.23 3.51
C GLY A 125 13.95 22.65 4.81
N VAL A 126 13.11 23.39 5.54
CA VAL A 126 12.61 22.98 6.87
C VAL A 126 11.88 21.64 6.85
N ILE A 127 11.12 21.34 5.78
CA ILE A 127 10.43 20.05 5.63
C ILE A 127 11.45 18.92 5.41
N ALA A 128 12.43 19.15 4.54
CA ALA A 128 13.44 18.16 4.20
C ALA A 128 14.33 17.82 5.39
N ASP A 129 14.77 18.84 6.14
CA ASP A 129 15.58 18.71 7.34
C ASP A 129 14.83 18.00 8.46
N THR A 130 13.55 18.34 8.67
CA THR A 130 12.69 17.66 9.65
C THR A 130 12.55 16.17 9.31
N LEU A 131 12.27 15.83 8.05
CA LEU A 131 12.20 14.43 7.61
C LEU A 131 13.55 13.72 7.73
N ALA A 132 14.67 14.40 7.50
CA ALA A 132 16.00 13.83 7.71
C ALA A 132 16.27 13.55 9.21
N GLY A 133 15.90 14.47 10.10
CA GLY A 133 15.98 14.31 11.56
C GLY A 133 15.15 13.13 12.04
N ILE A 134 13.86 13.09 11.68
CA ILE A 134 12.94 11.98 11.99
C ILE A 134 13.53 10.65 11.55
N ARG A 135 14.06 10.56 10.32
CA ARG A 135 14.64 9.31 9.81
C ARG A 135 15.90 8.88 10.57
N ARG A 136 16.75 9.82 10.98
CA ARG A 136 17.95 9.51 11.79
C ARG A 136 17.55 8.96 13.15
N GLU A 137 16.60 9.60 13.83
CA GLU A 137 16.09 9.17 15.12
C GLU A 137 15.38 7.81 15.01
N GLN A 138 14.45 7.66 14.04
CA GLN A 138 13.70 6.42 13.86
C GLN A 138 14.54 5.26 13.35
N ARG A 139 15.67 5.48 12.65
CA ARG A 139 16.58 4.37 12.27
C ARG A 139 17.16 3.61 13.46
N SER A 140 17.26 4.26 14.62
CA SER A 140 17.61 3.57 15.87
C SER A 140 16.54 2.56 16.33
N ARG A 141 15.33 2.63 15.78
CA ARG A 141 14.19 1.74 16.04
C ARG A 141 13.84 0.97 14.76
N PRO A 142 14.25 -0.29 14.61
CA PRO A 142 13.90 -1.09 13.44
C PRO A 142 12.39 -1.09 13.23
N SER A 143 11.92 -0.76 12.01
CA SER A 143 10.49 -0.85 11.72
C SER A 143 10.01 -2.28 11.96
N ALA A 144 9.03 -2.48 12.84
CA ALA A 144 8.45 -3.80 13.10
C ALA A 144 7.80 -4.33 11.82
N ARG A 145 8.53 -5.15 11.06
CA ARG A 145 7.95 -5.90 9.95
C ARG A 145 6.99 -6.92 10.56
N LYS A 146 5.85 -7.13 9.90
CA LYS A 146 4.93 -8.19 10.31
C LYS A 146 5.69 -9.53 10.32
N ALA A 147 5.54 -10.29 11.39
CA ALA A 147 6.17 -11.59 11.56
C ALA A 147 5.73 -12.55 10.46
N ALA A 148 6.66 -13.40 10.01
CA ALA A 148 6.36 -14.49 9.09
C ALA A 148 5.51 -15.54 9.81
N ILE A 149 4.42 -15.97 9.18
CA ILE A 149 3.67 -17.15 9.65
C ILE A 149 4.29 -18.38 9.00
N THR A 150 4.90 -19.25 9.81
CA THR A 150 5.53 -20.49 9.32
C THR A 150 4.49 -21.48 8.81
N ALA A 151 4.93 -22.48 8.04
CA ALA A 151 4.03 -23.54 7.57
C ALA A 151 3.38 -24.30 8.75
N ALA A 152 4.15 -24.54 9.83
CA ALA A 152 3.65 -25.17 11.05
C ALA A 152 2.59 -24.30 11.76
N GLN A 153 2.85 -23.00 11.91
CA GLN A 153 1.87 -22.06 12.48
C GLN A 153 0.62 -21.98 11.61
N LEU A 154 0.75 -21.94 10.28
CA LEU A 154 -0.40 -21.93 9.38
C LEU A 154 -1.23 -23.21 9.49
N LYS A 155 -0.58 -24.37 9.64
CA LYS A 155 -1.25 -25.65 9.86
C LYS A 155 -2.09 -25.62 11.13
N ALA A 156 -1.55 -25.07 12.22
CA ALA A 156 -2.30 -24.85 13.46
C ALA A 156 -3.47 -23.86 13.28
N MET A 157 -3.24 -22.72 12.62
CA MET A 157 -4.30 -21.75 12.31
C MET A 157 -5.44 -22.35 11.47
N ILE A 158 -5.12 -23.25 10.55
CA ILE A 158 -6.08 -23.96 9.71
C ILE A 158 -6.87 -24.99 10.53
N ALA A 159 -6.24 -25.64 11.51
CA ALA A 159 -6.93 -26.56 12.43
C ALA A 159 -7.94 -25.82 13.31
N GLU A 160 -7.59 -24.60 13.75
CA GLU A 160 -8.46 -23.69 14.52
C GLU A 160 -9.68 -23.15 13.74
N ALA A 161 -9.68 -23.32 12.42
CA ALA A 161 -10.83 -23.03 11.56
C ALA A 161 -11.76 -24.25 11.52
N GLU A 162 -12.32 -24.57 12.69
CA GLU A 162 -13.21 -25.71 12.91
C GLU A 162 -14.54 -25.61 12.14
N GLY A 163 -15.09 -26.77 11.81
CA GLY A 163 -16.44 -26.93 11.26
C GLY A 163 -16.56 -26.80 9.74
N GLU A 164 -17.75 -27.19 9.25
CA GLU A 164 -18.11 -27.18 7.82
C GLU A 164 -18.97 -25.96 7.44
N GLY A 165 -19.02 -24.94 8.30
CA GLY A 165 -19.65 -23.67 7.97
C GLY A 165 -18.92 -22.98 6.80
N THR A 166 -19.67 -22.31 5.94
CA THR A 166 -19.18 -21.56 4.76
C THR A 166 -17.97 -20.68 5.07
N ARG A 167 -17.98 -20.02 6.24
CA ARG A 167 -16.88 -19.16 6.70
C ARG A 167 -15.60 -19.95 7.00
N ALA A 168 -15.71 -21.07 7.71
CA ALA A 168 -14.55 -21.90 8.05
C ALA A 168 -13.91 -22.50 6.78
N ILE A 169 -14.73 -23.00 5.85
CA ILE A 169 -14.26 -23.53 4.56
C ILE A 169 -13.52 -22.45 3.76
N ARG A 170 -14.13 -21.27 3.59
CA ARG A 170 -13.50 -20.13 2.90
C ARG A 170 -12.16 -19.76 3.55
N ASP A 171 -12.16 -19.65 4.87
CA ASP A 171 -11.02 -19.11 5.59
C ASP A 171 -9.84 -20.10 5.55
N ARG A 172 -10.09 -21.42 5.60
CA ARG A 172 -9.09 -22.49 5.36
C ARG A 172 -8.48 -22.36 3.96
N ALA A 173 -9.29 -22.12 2.93
CA ALA A 173 -8.83 -21.91 1.55
C ALA A 173 -7.95 -20.65 1.41
N ILE A 174 -8.37 -19.53 1.99
CA ILE A 174 -7.62 -18.27 1.98
C ILE A 174 -6.25 -18.40 2.65
N LEU A 175 -6.20 -19.03 3.82
CA LEU A 175 -4.95 -19.24 4.56
C LEU A 175 -3.97 -20.07 3.74
N ALA A 176 -4.39 -21.25 3.27
CA ALA A 176 -3.54 -22.16 2.53
C ALA A 176 -3.09 -21.56 1.19
N LEU A 177 -4.01 -21.00 0.40
CA LEU A 177 -3.69 -20.38 -0.88
C LEU A 177 -2.80 -19.15 -0.71
N GLY A 178 -3.05 -18.32 0.30
CA GLY A 178 -2.30 -17.09 0.56
C GLY A 178 -0.82 -17.35 0.83
N LEU A 179 -0.48 -18.42 1.58
CA LEU A 179 0.91 -18.83 1.77
C LEU A 179 1.45 -19.52 0.51
N ALA A 180 0.75 -20.52 -0.03
CA ALA A 180 1.25 -21.34 -1.14
C ALA A 180 1.55 -20.54 -2.41
N ALA A 181 0.76 -19.49 -2.68
CA ALA A 181 0.92 -18.59 -3.82
C ALA A 181 1.68 -17.28 -3.50
N ALA A 182 2.17 -17.15 -2.26
CA ALA A 182 2.84 -15.96 -1.73
C ALA A 182 2.10 -14.63 -2.02
N LEU A 183 0.76 -14.66 -2.02
CA LEU A 183 -0.07 -13.55 -2.49
C LEU A 183 -0.05 -12.35 -1.53
N ARG A 184 -0.11 -11.14 -2.09
CA ARG A 184 -0.53 -9.97 -1.30
C ARG A 184 -2.04 -10.07 -1.04
N ARG A 185 -2.53 -9.52 0.08
CA ARG A 185 -3.98 -9.47 0.37
C ARG A 185 -4.82 -8.91 -0.76
N SER A 186 -4.34 -7.83 -1.40
CA SER A 186 -5.03 -7.20 -2.53
C SER A 186 -5.07 -8.10 -3.77
N GLU A 187 -4.04 -8.92 -3.99
CA GLU A 187 -4.00 -9.89 -5.09
C GLU A 187 -5.00 -11.02 -4.80
N LEU A 188 -5.01 -11.52 -3.56
CA LEU A 188 -5.89 -12.60 -3.13
C LEU A 188 -7.38 -12.25 -3.29
N VAL A 189 -7.79 -11.03 -2.92
CA VAL A 189 -9.19 -10.59 -3.08
C VAL A 189 -9.54 -10.15 -4.51
N ALA A 190 -8.55 -9.92 -5.36
CA ALA A 190 -8.75 -9.55 -6.77
C ALA A 190 -8.86 -10.75 -7.70
N LEU A 191 -8.48 -11.96 -7.24
CA LEU A 191 -8.65 -13.20 -7.99
C LEU A 191 -10.12 -13.41 -8.36
N GLN A 192 -10.36 -13.77 -9.61
CA GLN A 192 -11.64 -14.29 -10.09
C GLN A 192 -11.55 -15.80 -10.28
N VAL A 193 -12.71 -16.47 -10.39
CA VAL A 193 -12.75 -17.90 -10.72
C VAL A 193 -12.03 -18.19 -12.05
N ALA A 194 -12.18 -17.31 -13.04
CA ALA A 194 -11.49 -17.44 -14.33
C ALA A 194 -9.96 -17.32 -14.24
N ASP A 195 -9.43 -16.79 -13.13
CA ASP A 195 -7.98 -16.68 -12.90
C ASP A 195 -7.39 -18.00 -12.37
N VAL A 196 -8.21 -19.04 -12.14
CA VAL A 196 -7.79 -20.34 -11.58
C VAL A 196 -7.96 -21.42 -12.63
N ALA A 197 -6.85 -22.02 -13.05
CA ALA A 197 -6.86 -23.22 -13.90
C ALA A 197 -6.33 -24.43 -13.11
N GLU A 198 -7.13 -25.47 -13.00
CA GLU A 198 -6.73 -26.76 -12.42
C GLU A 198 -5.92 -27.56 -13.45
N VAL A 199 -4.79 -28.10 -13.02
CA VAL A 199 -3.88 -28.95 -13.81
C VAL A 199 -3.48 -30.17 -12.98
N ASN A 200 -2.91 -31.20 -13.59
CA ASN A 200 -2.57 -32.45 -12.89
C ASN A 200 -1.64 -32.23 -11.69
N GLU A 201 -0.72 -31.27 -11.79
CA GLU A 201 0.26 -30.96 -10.74
C GLU A 201 -0.28 -30.01 -9.64
N GLY A 202 -1.47 -29.42 -9.83
CA GLY A 202 -2.09 -28.47 -8.91
C GLY A 202 -2.87 -27.36 -9.62
N LEU A 203 -2.52 -26.10 -9.36
CA LEU A 203 -3.20 -24.93 -9.93
C LEU A 203 -2.23 -24.03 -10.69
N LYS A 204 -2.72 -23.42 -11.76
CA LYS A 204 -2.15 -22.21 -12.37
C LYS A 204 -3.04 -21.02 -11.98
N LEU A 205 -2.44 -20.01 -11.34
CA LEU A 205 -3.14 -18.79 -10.95
C LEU A 205 -2.66 -17.61 -11.81
N THR A 206 -3.60 -16.93 -12.45
CA THR A 206 -3.33 -15.72 -13.22
C THR A 206 -3.50 -14.48 -12.34
N ILE A 207 -2.39 -13.82 -12.01
CA ILE A 207 -2.38 -12.58 -11.25
C ILE A 207 -2.42 -11.42 -12.24
N ARG A 208 -3.63 -10.91 -12.51
CA ARG A 208 -3.87 -9.88 -13.54
C ARG A 208 -3.21 -8.53 -13.24
N HIS A 209 -3.19 -8.13 -11.97
CA HIS A 209 -2.59 -6.87 -11.55
C HIS A 209 -1.89 -7.03 -10.20
N SER A 210 -0.80 -6.30 -10.01
CA SER A 210 -0.12 -6.21 -8.72
C SER A 210 0.33 -4.78 -8.43
N LYS A 211 0.64 -4.45 -7.17
CA LYS A 211 1.22 -3.14 -6.82
C LYS A 211 2.46 -2.80 -7.67
N THR A 212 3.19 -3.82 -8.13
CA THR A 212 4.44 -3.69 -8.87
C THR A 212 4.26 -3.91 -10.38
N ASP A 213 3.05 -4.26 -10.82
CA ASP A 213 2.64 -4.45 -12.21
C ASP A 213 1.48 -3.49 -12.51
N GLN A 214 1.83 -2.21 -12.70
CA GLN A 214 0.88 -1.13 -12.95
C GLN A 214 0.36 -1.14 -14.39
N GLU A 215 1.09 -1.78 -15.31
CA GLU A 215 0.73 -1.92 -16.72
C GLU A 215 -0.17 -3.14 -16.96
N GLY A 216 -0.23 -4.08 -16.01
CA GLY A 216 -1.16 -5.21 -16.06
C GLY A 216 -0.75 -6.28 -17.04
N ALA A 217 0.56 -6.49 -17.22
CA ALA A 217 1.08 -7.58 -18.04
C ALA A 217 0.57 -8.94 -17.53
N GLY A 218 0.29 -9.02 -16.22
CA GLY A 218 -0.19 -10.22 -15.57
C GLY A 218 0.94 -11.24 -15.39
N GLN A 219 0.78 -12.13 -14.43
CA GLN A 219 1.75 -13.21 -14.19
C GLN A 219 1.02 -14.50 -13.82
N VAL A 220 1.43 -15.61 -14.42
CA VAL A 220 0.94 -16.93 -14.04
C VAL A 220 1.91 -17.54 -13.02
N ILE A 221 1.38 -18.04 -11.91
CA ILE A 221 2.14 -18.82 -10.95
C ILE A 221 1.55 -20.21 -10.75
N ALA A 222 2.41 -21.18 -10.45
CA ALA A 222 2.00 -22.52 -10.09
C ALA A 222 1.80 -22.65 -8.58
N VAL A 223 0.74 -23.34 -8.17
CA VAL A 223 0.50 -23.78 -6.79
C VAL A 223 0.36 -25.30 -6.79
N PRO A 224 1.38 -26.04 -6.33
CA PRO A 224 1.30 -27.49 -6.26
C PRO A 224 0.18 -27.97 -5.33
N THR A 225 -0.35 -29.17 -5.56
CA THR A 225 -1.40 -29.80 -4.73
C THR A 225 -1.10 -29.69 -3.23
N GLY A 226 0.15 -30.00 -2.85
CA GLY A 226 0.68 -29.89 -1.49
C GLY A 226 0.09 -30.94 -0.53
N LYS A 227 0.93 -31.55 0.30
CA LYS A 227 0.50 -32.61 1.25
C LYS A 227 0.10 -32.05 2.61
N GLU A 228 0.88 -31.12 3.15
CA GLU A 228 0.68 -30.57 4.49
C GLU A 228 -0.47 -29.56 4.55
N LEU A 229 -0.33 -28.47 3.78
CA LEU A 229 -1.31 -27.38 3.79
C LEU A 229 -2.49 -27.62 2.85
N ARG A 230 -2.36 -28.55 1.88
CA ARG A 230 -3.39 -28.95 0.91
C ARG A 230 -4.14 -27.78 0.26
N PRO A 231 -3.44 -26.76 -0.30
CA PRO A 231 -4.08 -25.56 -0.86
C PRO A 231 -5.12 -25.88 -1.95
N VAL A 232 -4.86 -26.88 -2.78
CA VAL A 232 -5.75 -27.27 -3.89
C VAL A 232 -7.04 -27.86 -3.38
N LYS A 233 -6.97 -28.89 -2.52
CA LYS A 233 -8.14 -29.49 -1.87
C LYS A 233 -9.00 -28.47 -1.12
N ARG A 234 -8.37 -27.52 -0.42
CA ARG A 234 -9.11 -26.48 0.32
C ARG A 234 -9.79 -25.50 -0.62
N LEU A 235 -9.18 -25.20 -1.77
CA LEU A 235 -9.82 -24.38 -2.79
C LEU A 235 -10.98 -25.12 -3.44
N GLU A 236 -10.85 -26.42 -3.72
CA GLU A 236 -11.95 -27.27 -4.20
C GLU A 236 -13.13 -27.27 -3.23
N ASP A 237 -12.87 -27.47 -1.93
CA ASP A 237 -13.89 -27.42 -0.88
C ASP A 237 -14.61 -26.08 -0.85
N TRP A 238 -13.87 -24.99 -1.01
CA TRP A 238 -14.45 -23.66 -1.12
C TRP A 238 -15.29 -23.50 -2.40
N LEU A 239 -14.80 -23.96 -3.55
CA LEU A 239 -15.54 -23.89 -4.82
C LEU A 239 -16.81 -24.75 -4.81
N ALA A 240 -16.84 -25.84 -4.05
CA ALA A 240 -18.05 -26.64 -3.84
C ALA A 240 -19.16 -25.84 -3.12
N VAL A 241 -18.80 -24.96 -2.18
CA VAL A 241 -19.76 -24.11 -1.45
C VAL A 241 -20.07 -22.80 -2.19
N ARG A 242 -19.04 -22.16 -2.76
CA ARG A 242 -19.13 -20.87 -3.46
C ARG A 242 -19.69 -21.00 -4.87
N GLY A 243 -19.59 -22.19 -5.48
CA GLY A 243 -19.96 -22.49 -6.86
C GLY A 243 -18.91 -22.04 -7.89
N ARG A 244 -19.00 -22.54 -9.13
CA ARG A 244 -18.04 -22.24 -10.22
C ARG A 244 -18.46 -21.09 -11.14
N ALA A 245 -19.55 -20.38 -10.82
CA ALA A 245 -20.00 -19.23 -11.62
C ALA A 245 -18.94 -18.11 -11.67
N ALA A 246 -18.93 -17.35 -12.77
CA ALA A 246 -18.01 -16.22 -12.95
C ALA A 246 -18.12 -15.20 -11.80
N GLY A 247 -17.00 -14.54 -11.47
CA GLY A 247 -16.93 -13.51 -10.44
C GLY A 247 -15.76 -13.69 -9.46
N PRO A 248 -15.73 -12.91 -8.37
CA PRO A 248 -14.64 -12.93 -7.39
C PRO A 248 -14.45 -14.32 -6.77
N LEU A 249 -13.21 -14.78 -6.63
CA LEU A 249 -12.91 -16.11 -6.09
C LEU A 249 -13.36 -16.20 -4.62
N PHE A 250 -13.07 -15.15 -3.83
CA PHE A 250 -13.46 -15.06 -2.42
C PHE A 250 -14.51 -13.98 -2.20
N LEU A 251 -15.68 -14.40 -1.71
CA LEU A 251 -16.83 -13.55 -1.47
C LEU A 251 -16.92 -13.12 0.00
N GLN A 252 -17.57 -11.97 0.24
CA GLN A 252 -17.98 -11.59 1.58
C GLN A 252 -19.06 -12.55 2.07
N ILE A 253 -19.01 -12.83 3.38
CA ILE A 253 -20.00 -13.62 4.09
C ILE A 253 -20.60 -12.69 5.14
N ASP A 254 -21.92 -12.56 5.13
CA ASP A 254 -22.64 -11.73 6.08
C ASP A 254 -22.59 -12.32 7.52
N PRO A 255 -23.10 -11.59 8.53
CA PRO A 255 -23.14 -12.11 9.91
C PRO A 255 -23.92 -13.42 10.06
N GLN A 256 -24.93 -13.66 9.21
CA GLN A 256 -25.78 -14.85 9.21
C GLN A 256 -25.11 -16.07 8.53
N GLY A 257 -23.93 -15.90 7.94
CA GLY A 257 -23.18 -16.97 7.31
C GLY A 257 -23.48 -17.16 5.82
N GLN A 258 -24.29 -16.30 5.21
CA GLN A 258 -24.67 -16.40 3.80
C GLN A 258 -23.66 -15.71 2.88
N LEU A 259 -23.52 -16.26 1.67
CA LEU A 259 -22.69 -15.69 0.62
C LEU A 259 -23.34 -14.44 0.04
N THR A 260 -22.56 -13.37 -0.05
CA THR A 260 -22.96 -12.17 -0.79
C THR A 260 -22.41 -12.20 -2.21
N ARG A 261 -22.88 -11.30 -3.08
CA ARG A 261 -22.30 -11.09 -4.42
C ARG A 261 -21.01 -10.26 -4.41
N ASN A 262 -20.63 -9.69 -3.27
CA ASN A 262 -19.51 -8.76 -3.15
C ASN A 262 -18.19 -9.49 -2.91
N ALA A 263 -17.12 -9.01 -3.53
CA ALA A 263 -15.77 -9.49 -3.27
C ALA A 263 -15.35 -9.22 -1.82
N MET A 264 -14.62 -10.17 -1.22
CA MET A 264 -14.03 -10.00 0.10
C MET A 264 -13.12 -8.77 0.15
N SER A 265 -13.13 -8.01 1.24
CA SER A 265 -12.21 -6.87 1.38
C SER A 265 -10.81 -7.33 1.78
N ASP A 266 -9.78 -6.60 1.34
CA ASP A 266 -8.40 -6.84 1.76
C ASP A 266 -8.24 -6.74 3.30
N ARG A 267 -8.98 -5.83 3.94
CA ARG A 267 -9.01 -5.67 5.40
C ARG A 267 -9.59 -6.90 6.09
N SER A 268 -10.62 -7.53 5.50
CA SER A 268 -11.19 -8.77 6.02
C SER A 268 -10.17 -9.91 6.03
N VAL A 269 -9.29 -10.00 5.02
CA VAL A 269 -8.20 -10.97 5.00
C VAL A 269 -7.18 -10.71 6.11
N ALA A 270 -6.83 -9.46 6.38
CA ALA A 270 -5.93 -9.11 7.49
C ALA A 270 -6.53 -9.52 8.85
N ARG A 271 -7.82 -9.19 9.07
CA ARG A 271 -8.55 -9.56 10.30
C ARG A 271 -8.68 -11.06 10.47
N LEU A 272 -8.90 -11.79 9.37
CA LEU A 272 -8.91 -13.25 9.36
C LEU A 272 -7.58 -13.83 9.85
N ILE A 273 -6.45 -13.35 9.30
CA ILE A 273 -5.11 -13.79 9.70
C ILE A 273 -4.86 -13.49 11.18
N GLN A 274 -5.21 -12.29 11.63
CA GLN A 274 -5.06 -11.88 13.03
C GLN A 274 -5.89 -12.73 13.98
N ARG A 275 -7.15 -13.00 13.64
CA ARG A 275 -8.06 -13.82 14.45
C ARG A 275 -7.52 -15.24 14.62
N TYR A 276 -7.10 -15.90 13.55
CA TYR A 276 -6.57 -17.26 13.66
C TYR A 276 -5.16 -17.28 14.26
N GLY A 277 -4.35 -16.24 14.05
CA GLY A 277 -3.07 -16.07 14.72
C GLY A 277 -3.25 -15.98 16.25
N ALA A 278 -4.22 -15.19 16.71
CA ALA A 278 -4.54 -15.06 18.13
C ALA A 278 -4.91 -16.40 18.77
N LYS A 279 -5.70 -17.23 18.06
CA LYS A 279 -6.11 -18.56 18.56
C LYS A 279 -4.94 -19.50 18.82
N ILE A 280 -3.83 -19.35 18.08
CA ILE A 280 -2.62 -20.15 18.28
C ILE A 280 -1.55 -19.42 19.12
N GLY A 281 -1.94 -18.34 19.82
CA GLY A 281 -1.05 -17.59 20.71
C GLY A 281 -0.12 -16.57 20.03
N LEU A 282 -0.32 -16.25 18.75
CA LEU A 282 0.42 -15.17 18.09
C LEU A 282 -0.18 -13.80 18.44
N ASP A 283 0.70 -12.82 18.68
CA ASP A 283 0.28 -11.43 18.86
C ASP A 283 -0.35 -10.87 17.57
N PRO A 284 -1.65 -10.49 17.57
CA PRO A 284 -2.35 -9.90 16.43
C PRO A 284 -1.70 -8.63 15.86
N GLU A 285 -0.94 -7.90 16.68
CA GLU A 285 -0.21 -6.70 16.27
C GLU A 285 1.05 -7.04 15.47
N THR A 286 1.60 -8.25 15.63
CA THR A 286 2.78 -8.70 14.87
C THR A 286 2.41 -9.41 13.57
N VAL A 287 1.19 -9.94 13.45
CA VAL A 287 0.75 -10.66 12.24
C VAL A 287 -0.25 -9.85 11.40
N GLY A 288 -0.38 -10.23 10.14
CA GLY A 288 -1.38 -9.66 9.24
C GLY A 288 -1.15 -10.04 7.79
N GLY A 289 -1.61 -9.18 6.88
CA GLY A 289 -1.65 -9.50 5.45
C GLY A 289 -0.36 -9.87 4.75
N HIS A 290 0.77 -9.40 5.25
CA HIS A 290 2.07 -9.71 4.67
C HIS A 290 2.70 -10.96 5.30
N SER A 291 2.14 -11.46 6.41
CA SER A 291 2.70 -12.57 7.17
C SER A 291 2.69 -13.89 6.40
N LEU A 292 1.65 -14.16 5.58
CA LEU A 292 1.60 -15.37 4.75
C LEU A 292 2.69 -15.38 3.67
N ARG A 293 2.85 -14.23 2.98
CA ARG A 293 3.89 -14.06 1.96
C ARG A 293 5.30 -14.09 2.56
N ALA A 294 5.49 -13.44 3.71
CA ALA A 294 6.75 -13.52 4.46
C ALA A 294 7.01 -14.97 4.91
N GLY A 295 5.97 -15.66 5.37
CA GLY A 295 5.96 -17.09 5.67
C GLY A 295 6.50 -17.94 4.53
N PHE A 296 5.92 -17.82 3.34
CA PHE A 296 6.41 -18.52 2.15
C PHE A 296 7.90 -18.27 1.89
N LEU A 297 8.34 -17.00 1.95
CA LEU A 297 9.74 -16.65 1.69
C LEU A 297 10.68 -17.22 2.75
N THR A 298 10.27 -17.22 4.02
CA THR A 298 11.03 -17.84 5.11
C THR A 298 11.11 -19.36 4.94
N GLU A 299 10.01 -20.03 4.61
CA GLU A 299 9.99 -21.49 4.40
C GLU A 299 10.80 -21.91 3.17
N ALA A 300 10.70 -21.15 2.07
CA ALA A 300 11.50 -21.39 0.88
C ALA A 300 13.00 -21.20 1.16
N ALA A 301 13.37 -20.18 1.93
CA ALA A 301 14.75 -19.98 2.37
C ALA A 301 15.25 -21.13 3.24
N ARG A 302 14.45 -21.61 4.21
CA ARG A 302 14.76 -22.79 5.05
C ARG A 302 14.94 -24.06 4.23
N SER A 303 14.17 -24.22 3.17
CA SER A 303 14.29 -25.33 2.23
C SER A 303 15.41 -25.12 1.20
N LYS A 304 16.27 -24.11 1.39
CA LYS A 304 17.40 -23.75 0.51
C LYS A 304 16.97 -23.54 -0.95
N ALA A 305 15.75 -23.06 -1.18
CA ALA A 305 15.27 -22.74 -2.52
C ALA A 305 16.11 -21.62 -3.14
N SER A 306 16.39 -21.72 -4.44
CA SER A 306 17.12 -20.66 -5.14
C SER A 306 16.33 -19.35 -5.16
N LEU A 307 17.04 -18.22 -5.17
CA LEU A 307 16.42 -16.90 -5.24
C LEU A 307 15.51 -16.76 -6.47
N ALA A 308 15.88 -17.39 -7.60
CA ALA A 308 15.07 -17.41 -8.81
C ALA A 308 13.72 -18.09 -8.58
N LYS A 309 13.69 -19.25 -7.90
CA LYS A 309 12.43 -19.95 -7.57
C LYS A 309 11.60 -19.20 -6.54
N MET A 310 12.24 -18.59 -5.55
CA MET A 310 11.56 -17.69 -4.62
C MET A 310 10.93 -16.48 -5.34
N GLN A 311 11.63 -15.93 -6.34
CA GLN A 311 11.16 -14.81 -7.14
C GLN A 311 10.03 -15.20 -8.09
N GLU A 312 10.06 -16.39 -8.70
CA GLU A 312 9.01 -16.91 -9.58
C GLU A 312 7.65 -16.91 -8.89
N VAL A 313 7.57 -17.45 -7.67
CA VAL A 313 6.31 -17.53 -6.92
C VAL A 313 5.96 -16.21 -6.24
N SER A 314 6.92 -15.58 -5.59
CA SER A 314 6.63 -14.34 -4.86
C SER A 314 6.47 -13.14 -5.78
N ARG A 315 7.12 -13.09 -6.94
CA ARG A 315 7.11 -11.91 -7.83
C ARG A 315 7.75 -10.68 -7.19
N GLN A 316 8.68 -10.88 -6.25
CA GLN A 316 9.48 -9.77 -5.69
C GLN A 316 10.37 -9.16 -6.79
N LYS A 317 10.32 -7.84 -6.99
CA LYS A 317 11.18 -7.18 -7.99
C LYS A 317 12.63 -7.04 -7.54
N LYS A 318 12.86 -6.77 -6.25
CA LYS A 318 14.19 -6.51 -5.69
C LYS A 318 14.76 -7.76 -5.03
N LEU A 319 15.89 -8.23 -5.54
CA LEU A 319 16.60 -9.40 -5.02
C LEU A 319 17.08 -9.18 -3.58
N GLU A 320 17.47 -7.96 -3.23
CA GLU A 320 17.86 -7.53 -1.87
C GLU A 320 16.82 -7.92 -0.80
N VAL A 321 15.54 -7.84 -1.15
CA VAL A 321 14.45 -8.20 -0.24
C VAL A 321 14.44 -9.70 0.02
N LEU A 322 14.69 -10.53 -1.01
CA LEU A 322 14.77 -11.98 -0.90
C LEU A 322 16.02 -12.41 -0.12
N LEU A 323 17.17 -11.79 -0.39
CA LEU A 323 18.41 -12.01 0.35
C LEU A 323 18.23 -11.78 1.86
N GLY A 324 17.41 -10.81 2.25
CA GLY A 324 17.08 -10.57 3.66
C GLY A 324 16.44 -11.79 4.35
N TYR A 325 15.60 -12.56 3.65
CA TYR A 325 15.02 -13.79 4.19
C TYR A 325 16.07 -14.90 4.32
N VAL A 326 16.89 -15.09 3.28
CA VAL A 326 17.96 -16.11 3.29
C VAL A 326 18.95 -15.85 4.43
N ARG A 327 19.46 -14.62 4.55
CA ARG A 327 20.39 -14.23 5.62
C ARG A 327 19.80 -14.41 7.01
N SER A 328 18.50 -14.14 7.18
CA SER A 328 17.85 -14.30 8.49
C SER A 328 17.72 -15.75 8.94
N VAL A 329 17.62 -16.69 8.00
CA VAL A 329 17.51 -18.12 8.29
C VAL A 329 18.89 -18.73 8.48
N ALA A 330 19.84 -18.38 7.61
CA ALA A 330 21.21 -18.89 7.63
C ALA A 330 22.15 -18.10 8.55
N LEU A 331 21.63 -17.44 9.60
CA LEU A 331 22.46 -16.56 10.45
C LEU A 331 23.64 -17.30 11.10
N PHE A 332 23.43 -18.58 11.40
CA PHE A 332 24.43 -19.48 12.01
C PHE A 332 24.81 -20.65 11.10
N GLU A 333 24.19 -20.79 9.93
CA GLU A 333 24.54 -21.84 8.95
C GLU A 333 25.62 -21.31 8.00
N ASP A 334 26.57 -22.18 7.60
CA ASP A 334 27.68 -21.83 6.71
C ASP A 334 28.42 -20.56 7.20
N HIS A 335 28.58 -20.44 8.53
CA HIS A 335 29.15 -19.24 9.13
C HIS A 335 30.59 -19.09 8.64
N ALA A 336 30.96 -17.90 8.15
CA ALA A 336 32.29 -17.66 7.58
C ALA A 336 33.45 -17.95 8.57
N GLY A 337 33.15 -18.01 9.86
CA GLY A 337 34.06 -18.40 10.94
C GLY A 337 34.05 -19.87 11.36
N GLU A 338 33.18 -20.74 10.82
CA GLU A 338 33.02 -22.13 11.28
C GLU A 338 34.31 -22.96 11.22
N GLY A 339 35.24 -22.61 10.32
CA GLY A 339 36.54 -23.28 10.21
C GLY A 339 37.65 -22.75 11.13
N PHE A 340 37.44 -21.63 11.85
CA PHE A 340 38.47 -21.00 12.69
C PHE A 340 37.98 -20.43 14.03
N LEU A 341 36.68 -20.52 14.32
CA LEU A 341 36.07 -20.29 15.63
C LEU A 341 35.91 -21.62 16.36
#